data_AF-A0A1Q6WDV7-F1
#
_entry.id   AF-A0A1Q6WDV7-F1
#
_cell.length_a   1.000
_cell.length_b   1.000
_cell.length_c   1.000
_cell.angle_alpha   90.00
_cell.angle_beta   90.00
_cell.angle_gamma   90.00
#
_symmetry.space_group_name_H-M   'P 1'
#
loop_
_entity.id
_entity.type
_entity.pdbx_description
1 polymer ?
#
loop_
_entity_poly.entity_id
_entity_poly.type
_entity_poly.pdbx_seq_one_letter_code
_entity_poly.pdbx_strand_id
1 'polypeptide(L)'
;MQIAVTGATGFVGRHVAATLTGRGHRVRALVRRPEPARLLLGPAPELVPGDLADAATLAALVRSSDAVIHLVGIIVEGGPATFDAVHVEGTRRVLAAARAAGVRRFVHMSAVGARDEPGATRYHRTKRRAEDLVRDSGLSHAIFRPSLISGPENVPIRVIARLHRWSPVVPVFGDGRYAMQPVWIEDVALAFARAAEDPGLVGAYELGGPAVLTYEDFVLAIGRAAGAPRPLVHLPLATARAAARVFDLLGRAAPLTSDQLQMLVEGSAPPASAIESVFSGVTVSRMLGLGLVLLPALGSAQSGTPDSVIYVLSAASRFEVKTGKAGLLGFAGHAHVIRARAVSGRIVYHPAVPSSSRVTIIVPADSLEVLTPPDTAEIRKVTEAMRTEVLHVDQYREISFVSDSVTPMEEGGGFRVHGNLTLAAQTRSVTVDVRVELGADTLRAAGGFSVKQTDFGIKPYRGGPAGTVRVADRVTLDFEA
;
A
#
# COMPACT_ATOMS: atom_id res chain seq x y z
N MET A 1 1.81 12.25 -20.53
CA MET A 1 2.92 11.41 -21.05
C MET A 1 2.44 9.98 -21.23
N GLN A 2 3.04 9.27 -22.18
CA GLN A 2 2.93 7.83 -22.33
C GLN A 2 4.16 7.16 -21.70
N ILE A 3 3.94 6.26 -20.73
CA ILE A 3 5.00 5.69 -19.91
C ILE A 3 4.96 4.17 -19.99
N ALA A 4 6.04 3.58 -20.47
CA ALA A 4 6.23 2.14 -20.51
C ALA A 4 6.73 1.63 -19.15
N VAL A 5 6.06 0.64 -18.57
CA VAL A 5 6.39 0.08 -17.25
C VAL A 5 6.65 -1.42 -17.38
N THR A 6 7.82 -1.85 -16.95
CA THR A 6 8.12 -3.28 -16.75
C THR A 6 8.03 -3.63 -15.27
N GLY A 7 7.67 -4.87 -14.96
CA GLY A 7 7.47 -5.29 -13.56
C GLY A 7 6.20 -4.71 -12.93
N ALA A 8 5.26 -4.21 -13.74
CA ALA A 8 4.02 -3.57 -13.29
C ALA A 8 3.17 -4.45 -12.37
N THR A 9 3.16 -5.77 -12.55
CA THR A 9 2.39 -6.69 -11.69
C THR A 9 3.05 -7.00 -10.34
N GLY A 10 4.28 -6.53 -10.11
CA GLY A 10 5.04 -6.75 -8.89
C GLY A 10 4.60 -5.90 -7.71
N PHE A 11 5.24 -6.12 -6.55
CA PHE A 11 4.99 -5.36 -5.32
C PHE A 11 5.00 -3.84 -5.55
N VAL A 12 6.09 -3.33 -6.13
CA VAL A 12 6.25 -1.90 -6.39
C VAL A 12 5.50 -1.45 -7.64
N GLY A 13 5.48 -2.30 -8.67
CA GLY A 13 4.94 -1.96 -9.98
C GLY A 13 3.48 -1.54 -9.98
N ARG A 14 2.63 -2.18 -9.17
CA ARG A 14 1.20 -1.83 -9.14
C ARG A 14 0.96 -0.46 -8.51
N HIS A 15 1.76 -0.11 -7.48
CA HIS A 15 1.70 1.19 -6.82
C HIS A 15 2.23 2.29 -7.74
N VAL A 16 3.31 2.03 -8.48
CA VAL A 16 3.82 2.94 -9.52
C VAL A 16 2.77 3.13 -10.62
N ALA A 17 2.20 2.05 -11.17
CA ALA A 17 1.18 2.14 -12.22
C ALA A 17 -0.05 2.93 -11.76
N ALA A 18 -0.56 2.64 -10.56
CA ALA A 18 -1.68 3.38 -9.96
C ALA A 18 -1.35 4.87 -9.76
N THR A 19 -0.14 5.18 -9.29
CA THR A 19 0.31 6.56 -9.10
C THR A 19 0.42 7.31 -10.43
N LEU A 20 1.02 6.70 -11.45
CA LEU A 20 1.12 7.29 -12.79
C LEU A 20 -0.27 7.54 -13.41
N THR A 21 -1.19 6.58 -13.30
CA THR A 21 -2.57 6.74 -13.77
C THR A 21 -3.29 7.85 -13.02
N GLY A 22 -3.19 7.88 -11.68
CA GLY A 22 -3.80 8.93 -10.85
C GLY A 22 -3.26 10.34 -11.17
N ARG A 23 -2.04 10.42 -11.72
CA ARG A 23 -1.41 11.66 -12.20
C ARG A 23 -1.72 11.97 -13.67
N GLY A 24 -2.66 11.24 -14.29
CA GLY A 24 -3.14 11.49 -15.64
C GLY A 24 -2.23 10.97 -16.76
N HIS A 25 -1.27 10.09 -16.46
CA HIS A 25 -0.42 9.48 -17.48
C HIS A 25 -1.05 8.24 -18.11
N ARG A 26 -0.69 7.99 -19.38
CA ARG A 26 -1.04 6.75 -20.09
C ARG A 26 0.02 5.71 -19.80
N VAL A 27 -0.34 4.66 -19.07
CA VAL A 27 0.58 3.59 -18.66
C VAL A 27 0.48 2.42 -19.62
N ARG A 28 1.62 1.96 -20.15
CA ARG A 28 1.74 0.73 -20.93
C ARG A 28 2.53 -0.29 -20.13
N ALA A 29 1.87 -1.34 -19.66
CA ALA A 29 2.42 -2.30 -18.72
C ALA A 29 2.81 -3.61 -19.43
N LEU A 30 4.08 -3.98 -19.34
CA LEU A 30 4.54 -5.29 -19.79
C LEU A 30 4.04 -6.37 -18.83
N VAL A 31 3.27 -7.33 -19.34
CA VAL A 31 2.67 -8.38 -18.52
C VAL A 31 2.81 -9.75 -19.19
N ARG A 32 3.17 -10.77 -18.42
CA ARG A 32 3.21 -12.16 -18.92
C ARG A 32 1.83 -12.79 -19.07
N ARG A 33 0.88 -12.39 -18.21
CA ARG A 33 -0.49 -12.92 -18.16
C ARG A 33 -1.48 -11.76 -18.02
N PRO A 34 -2.19 -11.36 -19.10
CA PRO A 34 -3.06 -10.18 -19.10
C PRO A 34 -4.23 -10.27 -18.12
N GLU A 35 -4.92 -11.41 -18.06
CA GLU A 35 -6.12 -11.59 -17.22
C GLU A 35 -5.84 -11.32 -15.71
N PRO A 36 -4.89 -12.03 -15.04
CA PRO A 36 -4.52 -11.69 -13.66
C PRO A 36 -3.97 -10.28 -13.50
N ALA A 37 -3.28 -9.75 -14.52
CA ALA A 37 -2.71 -8.41 -14.44
C ALA A 37 -3.80 -7.33 -14.44
N ARG A 38 -4.92 -7.54 -15.15
CA ARG A 38 -6.06 -6.63 -15.16
C ARG A 38 -6.68 -6.47 -13.77
N LEU A 39 -6.77 -7.56 -13.01
CA LEU A 39 -7.26 -7.55 -11.62
C LEU A 39 -6.33 -6.74 -10.68
N LEU A 40 -5.03 -6.78 -10.93
CA LEU A 40 -4.03 -6.10 -10.09
C LEU A 40 -3.83 -4.62 -10.44
N LEU A 41 -3.97 -4.27 -11.72
CA LEU A 41 -3.64 -2.95 -12.26
C LEU A 41 -4.87 -2.08 -12.53
N GLY A 42 -6.06 -2.68 -12.50
CA GLY A 42 -7.30 -2.01 -12.87
C GLY A 42 -7.42 -1.78 -14.39
N PRO A 43 -8.47 -1.06 -14.82
CA PRO A 43 -8.82 -0.95 -16.23
C PRO A 43 -7.94 0.05 -17.01
N ALA A 44 -7.26 0.96 -16.32
CA ALA A 44 -6.64 2.13 -16.95
C ALA A 44 -5.31 1.84 -17.70
N PRO A 45 -4.38 1.01 -17.19
CA PRO A 45 -3.16 0.69 -17.94
C PRO A 45 -3.45 -0.16 -19.19
N GLU A 46 -2.79 0.17 -20.30
CA GLU A 46 -2.72 -0.69 -21.49
C GLU A 46 -1.82 -1.88 -21.16
N LEU A 47 -2.35 -3.09 -21.28
CA LEU A 47 -1.57 -4.30 -21.05
C LEU A 47 -0.88 -4.73 -22.35
N VAL A 48 0.44 -4.86 -22.32
CA VAL A 48 1.26 -5.36 -23.42
C VAL A 48 1.69 -6.79 -23.06
N PRO A 49 1.06 -7.82 -23.64
CA PRO A 49 1.39 -9.21 -23.34
C PRO A 49 2.77 -9.56 -23.89
N GLY A 50 3.60 -10.21 -23.07
CA GLY A 50 4.84 -10.84 -23.53
C GLY A 50 5.91 -10.92 -22.45
N ASP A 51 7.15 -11.19 -22.87
CA ASP A 51 8.29 -11.45 -21.99
C ASP A 51 9.41 -10.41 -22.13
N LEU A 52 10.16 -10.22 -21.05
CA LEU A 52 11.33 -9.33 -21.01
C LEU A 52 12.47 -9.81 -21.93
N ALA A 53 12.51 -11.11 -22.25
CA ALA A 53 13.48 -11.70 -23.16
C ALA A 53 13.11 -11.53 -24.65
N ASP A 54 11.88 -11.12 -24.96
CA ASP A 54 11.41 -10.97 -26.34
C ASP A 54 11.56 -9.52 -26.84
N ALA A 55 12.42 -9.33 -27.83
CA ALA A 55 12.68 -8.03 -28.45
C ALA A 55 11.43 -7.43 -29.13
N ALA A 56 10.57 -8.25 -29.74
CA ALA A 56 9.36 -7.77 -30.42
C ALA A 56 8.36 -7.22 -29.39
N THR A 57 8.18 -7.95 -28.30
CA THR A 57 7.38 -7.50 -27.15
C THR A 57 7.92 -6.19 -26.58
N LEU A 58 9.24 -6.07 -26.38
CA LEU A 58 9.83 -4.84 -25.85
C LEU A 58 9.66 -3.66 -26.79
N ALA A 59 9.84 -3.85 -28.10
CA ALA A 59 9.56 -2.82 -29.10
C ALA A 59 8.09 -2.38 -29.06
N ALA A 60 7.17 -3.34 -28.94
CA ALA A 60 5.75 -3.06 -28.78
C ALA A 60 5.46 -2.28 -27.50
N LEU A 61 6.12 -2.60 -26.38
CA LEU A 61 5.98 -1.92 -25.09
C LEU A 61 6.44 -0.46 -25.14
N VAL A 62 7.60 -0.18 -25.73
CA VAL A 62 8.18 1.18 -25.70
C VAL A 62 7.68 2.08 -26.82
N ARG A 63 6.96 1.54 -27.81
CA ARG A 63 6.38 2.31 -28.92
C ARG A 63 5.69 3.59 -28.42
N SER A 64 6.08 4.73 -28.98
CA SER A 64 5.55 6.06 -28.68
C SER A 64 5.60 6.45 -27.19
N SER A 65 6.51 5.88 -26.40
CA SER A 65 6.65 6.21 -24.98
C SER A 65 7.59 7.40 -24.78
N ASP A 66 7.21 8.31 -23.89
CA ASP A 66 8.05 9.44 -23.48
C ASP A 66 9.13 9.00 -22.47
N ALA A 67 8.78 8.01 -21.64
CA ALA A 67 9.65 7.46 -20.59
C ALA A 67 9.48 5.95 -20.44
N VAL A 68 10.53 5.28 -19.98
CA VAL A 68 10.49 3.90 -19.48
C VAL A 68 10.74 3.87 -17.98
N ILE A 69 9.91 3.14 -17.23
CA ILE A 69 10.15 2.78 -15.84
C ILE A 69 10.46 1.28 -15.76
N HIS A 70 11.69 0.94 -15.37
CA HIS A 70 12.18 -0.43 -15.28
C HIS A 70 12.23 -0.92 -13.82
N LEU A 71 11.25 -1.75 -13.43
CA LEU A 71 11.08 -2.26 -12.05
C LEU A 71 11.33 -3.77 -11.91
N VAL A 72 11.75 -4.44 -12.97
CA VAL A 72 11.95 -5.89 -12.90
C VAL A 72 13.15 -6.19 -12.01
N GLY A 73 12.92 -7.05 -11.01
CA GLY A 73 13.97 -7.56 -10.13
C GLY A 73 13.49 -8.82 -9.41
N ILE A 74 14.45 -9.68 -9.06
CA ILE A 74 14.22 -10.85 -8.23
C ILE A 74 15.16 -10.80 -7.03
N ILE A 75 14.75 -11.38 -5.90
CA ILE A 75 15.57 -11.48 -4.68
C ILE A 75 16.04 -12.92 -4.41
N VAL A 76 15.50 -13.89 -5.15
CA VAL A 76 15.87 -15.30 -5.13
C VAL A 76 15.83 -15.82 -6.55
N GLU A 77 16.88 -16.53 -6.95
CA GLU A 77 16.99 -17.16 -8.27
C GLU A 77 16.10 -18.39 -8.37
N GLY A 78 15.63 -18.71 -9.58
CA GLY A 78 14.92 -19.97 -9.78
C GLY A 78 14.57 -20.25 -11.23
N GLY A 79 14.86 -21.48 -11.65
CA GLY A 79 14.73 -21.91 -13.03
C GLY A 79 15.53 -20.97 -13.96
N PRO A 80 14.93 -20.49 -15.08
CA PRO A 80 15.63 -19.60 -16.01
C PRO A 80 15.80 -18.15 -15.48
N ALA A 81 15.16 -17.79 -14.36
CA ALA A 81 15.25 -16.46 -13.79
C ALA A 81 16.44 -16.36 -12.82
N THR A 82 17.61 -16.05 -13.38
CA THR A 82 18.85 -15.75 -12.63
C THR A 82 19.03 -14.25 -12.45
N PHE A 83 19.85 -13.83 -11.48
CA PHE A 83 20.16 -12.40 -11.28
C PHE A 83 20.79 -11.77 -12.52
N ASP A 84 21.71 -12.46 -13.21
CA ASP A 84 22.29 -11.93 -14.46
C ASP A 84 21.24 -11.84 -15.58
N ALA A 85 20.40 -12.87 -15.76
CA ALA A 85 19.38 -12.88 -16.80
C ALA A 85 18.34 -11.76 -16.58
N VAL A 86 17.96 -11.52 -15.33
CA VAL A 86 16.90 -10.57 -14.98
C VAL A 86 17.43 -9.15 -14.78
N HIS A 87 18.47 -8.96 -13.94
CA HIS A 87 18.96 -7.63 -13.61
C HIS A 87 19.85 -7.06 -14.70
N VAL A 88 20.76 -7.85 -15.27
CA VAL A 88 21.76 -7.34 -16.21
C VAL A 88 21.24 -7.40 -17.63
N GLU A 89 20.94 -8.61 -18.11
CA GLU A 89 20.49 -8.84 -19.48
C GLU A 89 19.08 -8.29 -19.72
N GLY A 90 18.17 -8.42 -18.75
CA GLY A 90 16.86 -7.77 -18.80
C GLY A 90 16.96 -6.25 -18.97
N THR A 91 17.80 -5.58 -18.15
CA THR A 91 18.02 -4.14 -18.26
C THR A 91 18.62 -3.77 -19.62
N ARG A 92 19.63 -4.51 -20.10
CA ARG A 92 20.26 -4.31 -21.41
C ARG A 92 19.23 -4.30 -22.55
N ARG A 93 18.32 -5.27 -22.56
CA ARG A 93 17.27 -5.39 -23.59
C ARG A 93 16.29 -4.23 -23.55
N VAL A 94 15.83 -3.83 -22.36
CA VAL A 94 14.91 -2.71 -22.22
C VAL A 94 15.57 -1.40 -22.64
N LEU A 95 16.85 -1.18 -22.29
CA LEU A 95 17.61 -0.02 -22.76
C LEU A 95 17.78 0.00 -24.27
N ALA A 96 18.09 -1.15 -24.89
CA ALA A 96 18.20 -1.26 -26.34
C ALA A 96 16.87 -0.92 -27.03
N ALA A 97 15.75 -1.44 -26.54
CA ALA A 97 14.42 -1.12 -27.05
C ALA A 97 14.09 0.37 -26.87
N ALA A 98 14.34 0.93 -25.69
CA ALA A 98 14.08 2.33 -25.38
C ALA A 98 14.87 3.27 -26.32
N ARG A 99 16.16 3.00 -26.54
CA ARG A 99 17.01 3.73 -27.50
C ARG A 99 16.47 3.63 -28.92
N ALA A 100 16.15 2.42 -29.40
CA ALA A 100 15.65 2.21 -30.74
C ALA A 100 14.32 2.94 -31.01
N ALA A 101 13.49 3.10 -29.97
CA ALA A 101 12.22 3.83 -30.04
C ALA A 101 12.36 5.35 -29.80
N GLY A 102 13.57 5.87 -29.55
CA GLY A 102 13.80 7.29 -29.30
C GLY A 102 13.26 7.78 -27.95
N VAL A 103 13.09 6.88 -26.96
CA VAL A 103 12.65 7.27 -25.62
C VAL A 103 13.70 8.17 -24.97
N ARG A 104 13.27 9.28 -24.36
CA ARG A 104 14.19 10.30 -23.83
C ARG A 104 14.54 10.09 -22.36
N ARG A 105 13.71 9.35 -21.63
CA ARG A 105 13.79 9.23 -20.17
C ARG A 105 13.72 7.78 -19.69
N PHE A 106 14.64 7.40 -18.80
CA PHE A 106 14.72 6.05 -18.24
C PHE A 106 14.82 6.07 -16.71
N VAL A 107 13.82 5.55 -16.01
CA VAL A 107 13.82 5.46 -14.54
C VAL A 107 14.03 4.00 -14.13
N HIS A 108 15.08 3.73 -13.36
CA HIS A 108 15.50 2.38 -13.01
C HIS A 108 15.37 2.11 -11.52
N MET A 109 14.79 0.97 -11.16
CA MET A 109 14.83 0.44 -9.81
C MET A 109 16.12 -0.33 -9.58
N SER A 110 16.99 0.20 -8.70
CA SER A 110 18.12 -0.49 -8.11
C SER A 110 17.79 -0.96 -6.67
N ALA A 111 18.78 -1.01 -5.79
CA ALA A 111 18.65 -1.31 -4.37
C ALA A 111 19.80 -0.66 -3.59
N VAL A 112 19.60 -0.34 -2.31
CA VAL A 112 20.70 0.06 -1.42
C VAL A 112 21.78 -1.03 -1.37
N GLY A 113 23.04 -0.63 -1.23
CA GLY A 113 24.17 -1.56 -1.18
C GLY A 113 24.65 -2.09 -2.55
N ALA A 114 24.05 -1.66 -3.66
CA ALA A 114 24.50 -1.99 -5.01
C ALA A 114 25.95 -1.53 -5.28
N ARG A 115 26.87 -2.50 -5.23
CA ARG A 115 28.33 -2.31 -5.41
C ARG A 115 28.97 -3.56 -6.01
N ASP A 116 30.13 -3.42 -6.64
CA ASP A 116 30.93 -4.53 -7.17
C ASP A 116 32.31 -4.56 -6.50
N GLU A 117 32.31 -4.87 -5.20
CA GLU A 117 33.48 -4.86 -4.32
C GLU A 117 33.51 -6.13 -3.44
N PRO A 118 34.67 -6.51 -2.86
CA PRO A 118 34.75 -7.61 -1.90
C PRO A 118 33.71 -7.50 -0.78
N GLY A 119 33.05 -8.63 -0.48
CA GLY A 119 31.96 -8.70 0.51
C GLY A 119 30.56 -8.39 -0.03
N ALA A 120 30.42 -7.84 -1.24
CA ALA A 120 29.11 -7.67 -1.87
C ALA A 120 28.43 -9.03 -2.16
N THR A 121 27.10 -9.10 -2.04
CA THR A 121 26.33 -10.27 -2.45
C THR A 121 26.22 -10.36 -3.97
N ARG A 122 25.80 -11.51 -4.50
CA ARG A 122 25.57 -11.65 -5.95
C ARG A 122 24.45 -10.71 -6.41
N TYR A 123 23.44 -10.53 -5.56
CA TYR A 123 22.40 -9.52 -5.74
C TYR A 123 23.00 -8.11 -5.90
N HIS A 124 23.83 -7.64 -4.95
CA HIS A 124 24.46 -6.31 -5.01
C HIS A 124 25.27 -6.09 -6.29
N ARG A 125 26.08 -7.07 -6.69
CA ARG A 125 26.90 -6.99 -7.92
C ARG A 125 26.04 -6.84 -9.17
N THR A 126 25.00 -7.68 -9.32
CA THR A 126 24.14 -7.63 -10.50
C THR A 126 23.30 -6.36 -10.57
N LYS A 127 22.86 -5.81 -9.43
CA LYS A 127 22.20 -4.50 -9.37
C LYS A 127 23.17 -3.38 -9.77
N ARG A 128 24.41 -3.39 -9.29
CA ARG A 128 25.43 -2.42 -9.70
C ARG A 128 25.71 -2.46 -11.20
N ARG A 129 25.90 -3.65 -11.77
CA ARG A 129 26.12 -3.80 -13.22
C ARG A 129 24.94 -3.29 -14.04
N ALA A 130 23.70 -3.48 -13.57
CA ALA A 130 22.52 -2.91 -14.20
C ALA A 130 22.53 -1.37 -14.15
N GLU A 131 22.96 -0.77 -13.04
CA GLU A 131 23.15 0.68 -12.96
C GLU A 131 24.20 1.19 -13.93
N ASP A 132 25.33 0.50 -14.07
CA ASP A 132 26.39 0.91 -15.00
C ASP A 132 25.86 0.90 -16.44
N LEU A 133 25.08 -0.13 -16.83
CA LEU A 133 24.38 -0.15 -18.14
C LEU A 133 23.43 1.04 -18.33
N VAL A 134 22.71 1.45 -17.29
CA VAL A 134 21.79 2.60 -17.35
C VAL A 134 22.59 3.91 -17.47
N ARG A 135 23.70 4.05 -16.74
CA ARG A 135 24.58 5.23 -16.82
C ARG A 135 25.20 5.37 -18.21
N ASP A 136 25.67 4.25 -18.77
CA ASP A 136 26.29 4.17 -20.09
C ASP A 136 25.24 4.17 -21.23
N SER A 137 23.96 4.27 -20.88
CA SER A 137 22.87 4.24 -21.86
C SER A 137 22.78 5.52 -22.70
N GLY A 138 23.39 6.63 -22.28
CA GLY A 138 23.22 7.93 -22.95
C GLY A 138 21.78 8.48 -22.92
N LEU A 139 20.85 7.81 -22.24
CA LEU A 139 19.51 8.32 -21.95
C LEU A 139 19.56 9.20 -20.70
N SER A 140 18.70 10.22 -20.62
CA SER A 140 18.46 10.88 -19.32
C SER A 140 17.86 9.85 -18.38
N HIS A 141 18.48 9.65 -17.22
CA HIS A 141 18.09 8.57 -16.32
C HIS A 141 18.08 8.96 -14.84
N ALA A 142 17.20 8.31 -14.09
CA ALA A 142 17.20 8.30 -12.63
C ALA A 142 17.27 6.86 -12.15
N ILE A 143 18.10 6.61 -11.16
CA ILE A 143 18.27 5.30 -10.54
C ILE A 143 17.87 5.44 -9.08
N PHE A 144 16.86 4.70 -8.65
CA PHE A 144 16.44 4.68 -7.26
C PHE A 144 16.98 3.45 -6.54
N ARG A 145 17.63 3.66 -5.40
CA ARG A 145 18.18 2.63 -4.52
C ARG A 145 17.39 2.62 -3.22
N PRO A 146 16.19 2.02 -3.19
CA PRO A 146 15.42 1.97 -1.97
C PRO A 146 16.08 1.07 -0.94
N SER A 147 15.90 1.45 0.32
CA SER A 147 15.98 0.59 1.49
C SER A 147 14.84 -0.44 1.47
N LEU A 148 14.60 -1.16 2.57
CA LEU A 148 13.45 -2.04 2.70
C LEU A 148 12.15 -1.25 2.45
N ILE A 149 11.44 -1.61 1.38
CA ILE A 149 10.17 -0.97 1.04
C ILE A 149 9.05 -1.58 1.90
N SER A 150 8.48 -0.77 2.78
CA SER A 150 7.34 -1.12 3.62
C SER A 150 6.02 -0.95 2.90
N GLY A 151 5.10 -1.90 3.11
CA GLY A 151 3.76 -1.90 2.54
C GLY A 151 3.01 -3.19 2.88
N PRO A 152 1.67 -3.20 2.83
CA PRO A 152 0.87 -4.34 3.29
C PRO A 152 1.13 -5.62 2.49
N GLU A 153 1.57 -5.51 1.25
CA GLU A 153 1.85 -6.64 0.37
C GLU A 153 3.33 -7.07 0.37
N ASN A 154 4.17 -6.47 1.23
CA ASN A 154 5.55 -6.90 1.42
C ASN A 154 5.62 -8.26 2.14
N VAL A 155 6.26 -9.25 1.53
CA VAL A 155 6.28 -10.64 2.04
C VAL A 155 7.01 -10.75 3.39
N PRO A 156 8.27 -10.25 3.56
CA PRO A 156 8.93 -10.23 4.85
C PRO A 156 8.09 -9.63 5.99
N ILE A 157 7.44 -8.48 5.76
CA ILE A 157 6.62 -7.82 6.79
C ILE A 157 5.44 -8.70 7.20
N ARG A 158 4.75 -9.34 6.23
CA ARG A 158 3.64 -10.26 6.54
C ARG A 158 4.10 -11.49 7.32
N VAL A 159 5.29 -12.02 7.02
CA VAL A 159 5.86 -13.17 7.76
C VAL A 159 6.13 -12.77 9.20
N ILE A 160 6.77 -11.64 9.44
CA ILE A 160 7.04 -11.13 10.79
C ILE A 160 5.73 -10.85 11.54
N ALA A 161 4.76 -10.19 10.91
CA ALA A 161 3.44 -9.96 11.50
C ALA A 161 2.73 -11.27 11.86
N ARG A 162 2.85 -12.31 11.02
CA ARG A 162 2.30 -13.64 11.31
C ARG A 162 3.00 -14.30 12.50
N LEU A 163 4.32 -14.18 12.61
CA LEU A 163 5.07 -14.69 13.78
C LEU A 163 4.59 -14.01 15.06
N HIS A 164 4.41 -12.69 15.06
CA HIS A 164 3.85 -11.96 16.19
C HIS A 164 2.45 -12.46 16.59
N ARG A 165 1.58 -12.74 15.61
CA ARG A 165 0.21 -13.22 15.90
C ARG A 165 0.18 -14.64 16.46
N TRP A 166 0.99 -15.55 15.93
CA TRP A 166 0.83 -16.99 16.16
C TRP A 166 1.93 -17.65 17.01
N SER A 167 3.12 -17.07 17.09
CA SER A 167 4.23 -17.62 17.85
C SER A 167 4.29 -17.00 19.25
N PRO A 168 4.71 -17.74 20.29
CA PRO A 168 4.98 -17.16 21.61
C PRO A 168 6.18 -16.20 21.60
N VAL A 169 7.12 -16.38 20.66
CA VAL A 169 8.34 -15.58 20.51
C VAL A 169 8.66 -15.33 19.03
N VAL A 170 9.37 -14.25 18.73
CA VAL A 170 9.83 -13.96 17.35
C VAL A 170 11.37 -14.02 17.30
N PRO A 171 11.96 -14.80 16.39
CA PRO A 171 13.41 -14.89 16.26
C PRO A 171 14.00 -13.62 15.66
N VAL A 172 15.14 -13.18 16.18
CA VAL A 172 15.98 -12.11 15.64
C VAL A 172 17.38 -12.66 15.39
N PHE A 173 17.98 -12.38 14.24
CA PHE A 173 19.29 -12.93 13.87
C PHE A 173 20.44 -12.08 14.44
N GLY A 174 21.39 -12.72 15.13
CA GLY A 174 22.51 -12.04 15.78
C GLY A 174 22.04 -11.10 16.89
N ASP A 175 22.59 -9.89 16.95
CA ASP A 175 22.28 -8.90 17.99
C ASP A 175 21.10 -7.98 17.63
N GLY A 176 20.58 -8.07 16.41
CA GLY A 176 19.45 -7.26 15.95
C GLY A 176 19.75 -5.79 15.69
N ARG A 177 21.01 -5.34 15.82
CA ARG A 177 21.40 -3.92 15.77
C ARG A 177 21.66 -3.39 14.36
N TYR A 178 21.40 -4.18 13.32
CA TYR A 178 21.63 -3.78 11.93
C TYR A 178 20.73 -2.60 11.56
N ALA A 179 21.35 -1.52 11.09
CA ALA A 179 20.65 -0.28 10.75
C ALA A 179 19.83 -0.46 9.47
N MET A 180 18.57 -0.04 9.50
CA MET A 180 17.68 -0.03 8.35
C MET A 180 16.84 1.23 8.34
N GLN A 181 16.47 1.73 7.17
CA GLN A 181 15.65 2.95 7.06
C GLN A 181 14.42 2.65 6.18
N PRO A 182 13.42 1.92 6.68
CA PRO A 182 12.32 1.42 5.86
C PRO A 182 11.58 2.56 5.15
N VAL A 183 11.36 2.45 3.85
CA VAL A 183 10.70 3.48 3.04
C VAL A 183 9.28 3.04 2.67
N TRP A 184 8.31 3.95 2.72
CA TRP A 184 6.92 3.62 2.42
C TRP A 184 6.71 3.40 0.92
N ILE A 185 5.88 2.42 0.55
CA ILE A 185 5.68 2.02 -0.85
C ILE A 185 5.11 3.14 -1.73
N GLU A 186 4.23 3.98 -1.18
CA GLU A 186 3.63 5.09 -1.94
C GLU A 186 4.65 6.21 -2.17
N ASP A 187 5.57 6.44 -1.24
CA ASP A 187 6.68 7.39 -1.43
C ASP A 187 7.61 6.88 -2.53
N VAL A 188 7.93 5.58 -2.54
CA VAL A 188 8.69 5.01 -3.67
C VAL A 188 7.93 5.20 -4.97
N ALA A 189 6.63 4.89 -5.02
CA ALA A 189 5.84 5.04 -6.24
C ALA A 189 5.80 6.49 -6.75
N LEU A 190 5.68 7.46 -5.85
CA LEU A 190 5.68 8.87 -6.19
C LEU A 190 7.06 9.36 -6.66
N ALA A 191 8.16 8.84 -6.08
CA ALA A 191 9.51 9.14 -6.55
C ALA A 191 9.73 8.70 -8.00
N PHE A 192 9.24 7.51 -8.37
CA PHE A 192 9.26 7.02 -9.75
C PHE A 192 8.41 7.86 -10.69
N ALA A 193 7.22 8.28 -10.26
CA ALA A 193 6.37 9.16 -11.05
C ALA A 193 7.03 10.52 -11.29
N ARG A 194 7.54 11.17 -10.24
CA ARG A 194 8.27 12.45 -10.34
C ARG A 194 9.50 12.33 -11.23
N ALA A 195 10.28 11.26 -11.10
CA ALA A 195 11.43 11.06 -11.97
C ALA A 195 11.05 10.86 -13.43
N ALA A 196 9.87 10.31 -13.73
CA ALA A 196 9.40 10.23 -15.11
C ALA A 196 9.00 11.61 -15.67
N GLU A 197 8.46 12.48 -14.81
CA GLU A 197 7.98 13.83 -15.15
C GLU A 197 9.09 14.89 -15.23
N ASP A 198 10.07 14.81 -14.32
CA ASP A 198 11.12 15.82 -14.15
C ASP A 198 12.44 15.37 -14.79
N PRO A 199 12.85 16.00 -15.91
CA PRO A 199 14.13 15.72 -16.55
C PRO A 199 15.34 16.14 -15.72
N GLY A 200 15.16 17.01 -14.72
CA GLY A 200 16.22 17.50 -13.82
C GLY A 200 16.69 16.45 -12.81
N LEU A 201 15.87 15.44 -12.53
CA LEU A 201 16.24 14.31 -11.66
C LEU A 201 17.17 13.35 -12.41
N VAL A 202 18.46 13.66 -12.47
CA VAL A 202 19.48 12.83 -13.13
C VAL A 202 20.43 12.21 -12.11
N GLY A 203 20.75 10.92 -12.28
CA GLY A 203 21.73 10.22 -11.44
C GLY A 203 21.12 9.15 -10.53
N ALA A 204 21.80 8.83 -9.43
CA ALA A 204 21.39 7.79 -8.50
C ALA A 204 21.00 8.37 -7.14
N TYR A 205 19.87 7.90 -6.60
CA TYR A 205 19.22 8.44 -5.42
C TYR A 205 18.88 7.30 -4.46
N GLU A 206 19.33 7.40 -3.21
CA GLU A 206 18.99 6.44 -2.18
C GLU A 206 17.65 6.81 -1.53
N LEU A 207 16.73 5.86 -1.40
CA LEU A 207 15.41 6.11 -0.83
C LEU A 207 15.29 5.40 0.52
N GLY A 208 15.56 6.14 1.60
CA GLY A 208 15.26 5.76 2.98
C GLY A 208 14.01 6.50 3.48
N GLY A 209 13.22 5.86 4.34
CA GLY A 209 12.09 6.53 4.99
C GLY A 209 12.51 7.50 6.11
N PRO A 210 11.57 7.97 6.92
CA PRO A 210 11.82 9.09 7.84
C PRO A 210 12.73 8.75 9.03
N ALA A 211 12.91 7.48 9.37
CA ALA A 211 13.67 7.07 10.55
C ALA A 211 14.58 5.87 10.25
N VAL A 212 15.80 5.94 10.78
CA VAL A 212 16.70 4.80 10.88
C VAL A 212 16.30 4.01 12.12
N LEU A 213 16.03 2.73 11.94
CA LEU A 213 15.66 1.76 12.95
C LEU A 213 16.73 0.67 13.02
N THR A 214 16.85 0.01 14.17
CA THR A 214 17.51 -1.29 14.22
C THR A 214 16.59 -2.37 13.63
N TYR A 215 17.14 -3.51 13.21
CA TYR A 215 16.33 -4.65 12.79
C TYR A 215 15.38 -5.11 13.91
N GLU A 216 15.85 -5.10 15.15
CA GLU A 216 15.04 -5.38 16.33
C GLU A 216 13.86 -4.40 16.48
N ASP A 217 14.11 -3.09 16.42
CA ASP A 217 13.07 -2.08 16.51
C ASP A 217 12.04 -2.21 15.37
N PHE A 218 12.51 -2.55 14.17
CA PHE A 218 11.66 -2.79 13.02
C PHE A 218 10.74 -4.00 13.22
N VAL A 219 11.28 -5.12 13.72
CA VAL A 219 10.49 -6.32 14.05
C VAL A 219 9.44 -5.98 15.11
N LEU A 220 9.82 -5.30 16.19
CA LEU A 220 8.90 -4.87 17.23
C LEU A 220 7.82 -3.91 16.72
N ALA A 221 8.18 -2.97 15.84
CA ALA A 221 7.23 -2.04 15.22
C ALA A 221 6.15 -2.80 14.43
N ILE A 222 6.52 -3.85 13.70
CA ILE A 222 5.57 -4.74 13.01
C ILE A 222 4.65 -5.44 14.02
N GLY A 223 5.21 -5.97 15.12
CA GLY A 223 4.42 -6.62 16.17
C GLY A 223 3.40 -5.71 16.84
N ARG A 224 3.79 -4.45 17.12
CA ARG A 224 2.90 -3.41 17.66
C ARG A 224 1.80 -3.07 16.66
N ALA A 225 2.13 -2.87 15.38
CA ALA A 225 1.17 -2.59 14.32
C ALA A 225 0.20 -3.77 14.09
N ALA A 226 0.65 -5.01 14.31
CA ALA A 226 -0.19 -6.21 14.23
C ALA A 226 -1.10 -6.40 15.47
N GLY A 227 -0.99 -5.57 16.50
CA GLY A 227 -1.75 -5.68 17.75
C GLY A 227 -1.35 -6.87 18.63
N ALA A 228 -0.22 -7.51 18.35
CA ALA A 228 0.23 -8.72 19.04
C ALA A 228 1.77 -8.74 19.20
N PRO A 229 2.37 -7.73 19.86
CA PRO A 229 3.82 -7.72 20.08
C PRO A 229 4.22 -8.95 20.91
N ARG A 230 5.31 -9.62 20.49
CA ARG A 230 5.84 -10.83 21.15
C ARG A 230 7.28 -10.56 21.58
N PRO A 231 7.74 -11.20 22.67
CA PRO A 231 9.14 -11.16 23.04
C PRO A 231 10.03 -11.66 21.90
N LEU A 232 11.21 -11.06 21.79
CA LEU A 232 12.20 -11.42 20.79
C LEU A 232 13.20 -12.42 21.37
N VAL A 233 13.66 -13.35 20.54
CA VAL A 233 14.71 -14.31 20.89
C VAL A 233 15.84 -14.21 19.89
N HIS A 234 17.02 -13.85 20.38
CA HIS A 234 18.22 -13.70 19.55
C HIS A 234 18.82 -15.06 19.21
N LEU A 235 18.86 -15.38 17.91
CA LEU A 235 19.52 -16.54 17.36
C LEU A 235 20.98 -16.18 17.04
N PRO A 236 21.98 -16.93 17.58
CA PRO A 236 23.38 -16.66 17.27
C PRO A 236 23.64 -16.60 15.76
N LEU A 237 24.37 -15.59 15.29
CA LEU A 237 24.53 -15.37 13.85
C LEU A 237 25.22 -16.55 13.15
N ALA A 238 26.10 -17.27 13.85
CA ALA A 238 26.73 -18.49 13.33
C ALA A 238 25.71 -19.60 13.01
N THR A 239 24.68 -19.79 13.86
CA THR A 239 23.65 -20.81 13.62
C THR A 239 22.74 -20.39 12.47
N ALA A 240 22.38 -19.10 12.40
CA ALA A 240 21.61 -18.55 11.29
C ALA A 240 22.35 -18.70 9.94
N ARG A 241 23.67 -18.43 9.91
CA ARG A 241 24.51 -18.61 8.71
C ARG A 241 24.62 -20.08 8.30
N ALA A 242 24.78 -20.99 9.27
CA ALA A 242 24.82 -22.42 8.99
C ALA A 242 23.49 -22.90 8.38
N ALA A 243 22.35 -22.50 8.96
CA ALA A 243 21.03 -22.82 8.44
C ALA A 243 20.79 -22.23 7.04
N ALA A 244 21.18 -20.98 6.80
CA ALA A 244 21.02 -20.32 5.50
C ALA A 244 21.79 -21.05 4.38
N ARG A 245 23.01 -21.56 4.66
CA ARG A 245 23.78 -22.38 3.71
C ARG A 245 23.08 -23.68 3.33
N VAL A 246 22.37 -24.30 4.28
CA VAL A 246 21.55 -25.48 3.99
C VAL A 246 20.32 -25.09 3.18
N PHE A 247 19.68 -23.97 3.51
CA PHE A 247 18.51 -23.47 2.79
C PHE A 247 18.83 -23.00 1.37
N ASP A 248 20.06 -22.62 1.06
CA ASP A 248 20.48 -22.31 -0.32
C ASP A 248 20.23 -23.50 -1.26
N LEU A 249 20.27 -24.75 -0.76
CA LEU A 249 19.95 -25.96 -1.52
C LEU A 249 18.46 -26.06 -1.90
N LEU A 250 17.58 -25.35 -1.18
CA LEU A 250 16.14 -25.34 -1.42
C LEU A 250 15.72 -24.29 -2.47
N GLY A 251 16.65 -23.43 -2.92
CA GLY A 251 16.39 -22.39 -3.91
C GLY A 251 15.18 -21.52 -3.56
N ARG A 252 14.14 -21.52 -4.42
CA ARG A 252 12.92 -20.72 -4.22
C ARG A 252 12.07 -21.09 -3.01
N ALA A 253 12.20 -22.32 -2.52
CA ALA A 253 11.48 -22.77 -1.33
C ALA A 253 12.19 -22.37 -0.02
N ALA A 254 13.40 -21.79 -0.12
CA ALA A 254 14.18 -21.35 1.03
C ALA A 254 13.43 -20.26 1.82
N PRO A 255 13.25 -20.41 3.14
CA PRO A 255 12.68 -19.35 3.97
C PRO A 255 13.63 -18.15 4.10
N LEU A 256 14.95 -18.40 4.04
CA LEU A 256 16.02 -17.42 4.13
C LEU A 256 17.26 -17.95 3.42
N THR A 257 17.79 -17.20 2.45
CA THR A 257 19.06 -17.56 1.76
C THR A 257 20.26 -16.90 2.44
N SER A 258 21.47 -17.41 2.17
CA SER A 258 22.72 -16.80 2.68
C SER A 258 22.88 -15.35 2.21
N ASP A 259 22.52 -15.06 0.96
CA ASP A 259 22.54 -13.69 0.41
C ASP A 259 21.54 -12.78 1.15
N GLN A 260 20.34 -13.25 1.48
CA GLN A 260 19.35 -12.47 2.23
C GLN A 260 19.78 -12.20 3.67
N LEU A 261 20.38 -13.19 4.34
CA LEU A 261 20.93 -12.98 5.68
C LEU A 261 22.11 -12.01 5.65
N GLN A 262 22.99 -12.11 4.66
CA GLN A 262 24.12 -11.18 4.50
C GLN A 262 23.61 -9.74 4.25
N MET A 263 22.63 -9.55 3.37
CA MET A 263 22.02 -8.23 3.13
C MET A 263 21.36 -7.66 4.39
N LEU A 264 20.72 -8.50 5.21
CA LEU A 264 20.14 -8.07 6.47
C LEU A 264 21.22 -7.59 7.46
N VAL A 265 22.30 -8.37 7.60
CA VAL A 265 23.41 -8.08 8.53
C VAL A 265 24.20 -6.84 8.11
N GLU A 266 24.36 -6.61 6.81
CA GLU A 266 25.00 -5.38 6.28
C GLU A 266 24.20 -4.12 6.60
N GLY A 267 22.89 -4.26 6.83
CA GLY A 267 21.98 -3.13 6.99
C GLY A 267 21.56 -2.51 5.65
N SER A 268 20.52 -1.69 5.73
CA SER A 268 19.89 -1.03 4.57
C SER A 268 19.65 0.46 4.78
N ALA A 269 20.20 1.05 5.84
CA ALA A 269 20.15 2.48 6.06
C ALA A 269 21.15 3.20 5.13
N PRO A 270 20.68 4.03 4.17
CA PRO A 270 21.58 4.84 3.36
C PRO A 270 22.29 5.91 4.20
N PRO A 271 23.53 6.29 3.85
CA PRO A 271 24.22 7.43 4.49
C PRO A 271 23.47 8.76 4.30
N ALA A 272 22.78 8.92 3.17
CA ALA A 272 21.96 10.08 2.88
C ALA A 272 20.72 9.67 2.09
N SER A 273 19.53 9.88 2.68
CA SER A 273 18.28 9.64 1.96
C SER A 273 17.95 10.83 1.06
N ALA A 274 17.83 10.56 -0.23
CA ALA A 274 17.42 11.53 -1.24
C ALA A 274 15.90 11.75 -1.27
N ILE A 275 15.15 11.12 -0.35
CA ILE A 275 13.70 11.23 -0.30
C ILE A 275 13.31 12.71 -0.23
N GLU A 276 13.87 13.49 0.69
CA GLU A 276 13.55 14.92 0.84
C GLU A 276 13.89 15.75 -0.42
N SER A 277 14.97 15.43 -1.13
CA SER A 277 15.33 16.12 -2.38
C SER A 277 14.42 15.76 -3.55
N VAL A 278 13.98 14.51 -3.66
CA VAL A 278 13.02 14.07 -4.70
C VAL A 278 11.62 14.59 -4.36
N PHE A 279 11.37 14.81 -3.08
CA PHE A 279 10.13 15.30 -2.51
C PHE A 279 10.13 16.80 -2.20
N SER A 280 11.14 17.58 -2.60
CA SER A 280 11.11 19.03 -2.36
C SER A 280 9.84 19.62 -3.00
N GLY A 281 8.96 20.18 -2.18
CA GLY A 281 7.62 20.67 -2.56
C GLY A 281 6.43 19.70 -2.41
N VAL A 282 6.63 18.45 -1.96
CA VAL A 282 5.58 17.53 -1.47
C VAL A 282 6.13 16.80 -0.23
N THR A 283 5.56 17.04 0.94
CA THR A 283 6.05 16.43 2.19
C THR A 283 6.09 14.90 2.10
N VAL A 284 7.28 14.34 2.34
CA VAL A 284 7.49 12.89 2.56
C VAL A 284 6.53 12.44 3.65
N SER A 285 5.91 11.27 3.47
CA SER A 285 5.01 10.67 4.46
C SER A 285 5.73 10.49 5.81
N ARG A 286 5.69 11.51 6.67
CA ARG A 286 6.11 11.44 8.07
C ARG A 286 5.04 10.65 8.80
N MET A 287 5.16 9.33 8.80
CA MET A 287 4.41 8.56 9.78
C MET A 287 5.11 8.73 11.14
N LEU A 288 4.59 9.68 11.93
CA LEU A 288 4.54 9.58 13.38
C LEU A 288 3.73 8.33 13.73
N GLY A 289 4.39 7.18 13.61
CA GLY A 289 3.87 5.85 13.91
C GLY A 289 4.78 5.13 14.88
N LEU A 290 5.34 5.85 15.86
CA LEU A 290 5.97 5.27 17.03
C LEU A 290 5.69 6.20 18.21
N GLY A 291 4.84 5.76 19.14
CA GLY A 291 4.89 6.26 20.51
C GLY A 291 6.25 5.89 21.10
N LEU A 292 7.24 6.77 20.89
CA LEU A 292 8.47 6.82 21.64
C LEU A 292 8.31 8.01 22.59
N VAL A 293 7.85 7.75 23.81
CA VAL A 293 7.99 8.71 24.89
C VAL A 293 9.48 8.75 25.23
N LEU A 294 10.19 9.72 24.65
CA LEU A 294 11.50 10.16 25.12
C LEU A 294 11.31 11.62 25.53
N LEU A 295 11.22 11.85 26.85
CA LEU A 295 11.27 13.18 27.44
C LEU A 295 12.63 13.85 27.11
N PRO A 296 12.67 15.19 27.04
CA PRO A 296 13.57 15.90 26.14
C PRO A 296 14.90 16.27 26.78
N ALA A 297 15.96 16.25 25.97
CA ALA A 297 17.07 17.19 26.12
C ALA A 297 16.85 18.33 25.10
N LEU A 298 16.80 19.54 25.63
CA LEU A 298 16.45 20.80 24.96
C LEU A 298 17.32 21.10 23.73
N GLY A 299 16.65 21.40 22.63
CA GLY A 299 17.23 22.02 21.44
C GLY A 299 16.10 22.66 20.63
N SER A 300 15.89 23.95 20.85
CA SER A 300 14.89 24.76 20.16
C SER A 300 15.10 24.75 18.64
N ALA A 301 14.24 24.03 17.92
CA ALA A 301 14.06 24.16 16.47
C ALA A 301 12.64 24.65 16.20
N GLN A 302 12.53 25.76 15.46
CA GLN A 302 11.29 26.47 15.17
C GLN A 302 10.27 25.55 14.49
N SER A 303 9.07 25.49 15.07
CA SER A 303 7.93 24.70 14.58
C SER A 303 7.21 25.43 13.45
N GLY A 304 7.44 25.01 12.20
CA GLY A 304 6.49 25.26 11.12
C GLY A 304 5.33 24.27 11.21
N THR A 305 4.09 24.73 10.98
CA THR A 305 2.94 23.83 10.83
C THR A 305 3.14 22.92 9.62
N PRO A 306 3.00 21.59 9.74
CA PRO A 306 3.21 20.67 8.62
C PRO A 306 2.21 20.91 7.48
N ASP A 307 2.69 20.87 6.22
CA ASP A 307 1.85 21.07 5.02
C ASP A 307 0.75 20.02 4.87
N SER A 308 0.97 18.82 5.43
CA SER A 308 -0.05 17.77 5.57
C SER A 308 0.24 16.82 6.73
N VAL A 309 -0.80 16.19 7.24
CA VAL A 309 -0.77 15.18 8.30
C VAL A 309 -1.55 13.96 7.83
N ILE A 310 -0.99 12.76 8.00
CA ILE A 310 -1.65 11.52 7.61
C ILE A 310 -2.17 10.78 8.85
N TYR A 311 -3.48 10.57 8.89
CA TYR A 311 -4.13 9.76 9.91
C TYR A 311 -4.54 8.41 9.32
N VAL A 312 -4.37 7.35 10.11
CA VAL A 312 -4.84 6.00 9.79
C VAL A 312 -5.91 5.63 10.81
N LEU A 313 -6.99 5.01 10.34
CA LEU A 313 -8.07 4.57 11.22
C LEU A 313 -7.53 3.60 12.28
N SER A 314 -7.91 3.85 13.53
CA SER A 314 -7.50 3.03 14.65
C SER A 314 -8.39 1.80 14.78
N ALA A 315 -7.94 0.78 15.51
CA ALA A 315 -8.78 -0.36 15.85
C ALA A 315 -9.97 0.01 16.76
N ALA A 316 -9.98 1.22 17.34
CA ALA A 316 -11.08 1.73 18.15
C ALA A 316 -12.19 2.38 17.30
N SER A 317 -11.92 2.66 16.02
CA SER A 317 -12.88 3.29 15.11
C SER A 317 -14.08 2.36 14.85
N ARG A 318 -15.29 2.92 14.88
CA ARG A 318 -16.56 2.21 14.76
C ARG A 318 -17.31 2.72 13.54
N PHE A 319 -17.79 1.78 12.74
CA PHE A 319 -18.63 2.04 11.58
C PHE A 319 -19.88 1.18 11.67
N GLU A 320 -21.03 1.83 11.75
CA GLU A 320 -22.32 1.20 12.00
C GLU A 320 -23.33 1.60 10.92
N VAL A 321 -24.18 0.66 10.55
CA VAL A 321 -25.31 0.87 9.68
C VAL A 321 -26.57 0.56 10.46
N LYS A 322 -27.41 1.58 10.64
CA LYS A 322 -28.73 1.46 11.27
C LYS A 322 -29.75 1.23 10.18
N THR A 323 -30.44 0.11 10.29
CA THR A 323 -31.53 -0.27 9.37
C THR A 323 -32.88 0.02 10.01
N GLY A 324 -33.73 0.81 9.33
CA GLY A 324 -35.11 1.07 9.76
C GLY A 324 -36.09 -0.01 9.28
N LYS A 325 -37.33 -0.01 9.79
CA LYS A 325 -38.47 -0.77 9.22
C LYS A 325 -39.33 0.12 8.29
N ALA A 326 -40.00 -0.48 7.30
CA ALA A 326 -40.95 0.22 6.41
C ALA A 326 -42.42 -0.18 6.66
N GLY A 327 -43.32 0.79 6.90
CA GLY A 327 -44.78 0.58 6.99
C GLY A 327 -45.52 1.51 8.00
N LEU A 328 -46.85 1.64 7.86
CA LEU A 328 -47.72 2.62 8.57
C LEU A 328 -48.08 2.27 10.04
N LEU A 329 -47.53 1.19 10.63
CA LEU A 329 -47.92 0.64 11.95
C LEU A 329 -46.71 0.20 12.82
N GLY A 330 -45.63 0.98 12.83
CA GLY A 330 -44.39 0.64 13.55
C GLY A 330 -44.42 0.96 15.06
N PHE A 331 -45.20 0.23 15.86
CA PHE A 331 -45.04 0.19 17.33
C PHE A 331 -44.69 -1.25 17.75
N ALA A 332 -43.55 -1.41 18.44
CA ALA A 332 -42.96 -2.67 18.95
C ALA A 332 -42.05 -3.48 17.97
N GLY A 333 -40.75 -3.17 17.96
CA GLY A 333 -39.69 -4.03 17.41
C GLY A 333 -38.34 -3.32 17.28
N HIS A 334 -37.26 -3.94 17.76
CA HIS A 334 -35.91 -3.35 17.86
C HIS A 334 -35.28 -3.05 16.47
N ALA A 335 -34.56 -1.93 16.34
CA ALA A 335 -33.78 -1.59 15.13
C ALA A 335 -32.51 -2.46 15.06
N HIS A 336 -32.18 -2.99 13.87
CA HIS A 336 -30.97 -3.78 13.69
C HIS A 336 -29.77 -2.87 13.38
N VAL A 337 -28.72 -3.02 14.17
CA VAL A 337 -27.43 -2.34 13.97
C VAL A 337 -26.47 -3.34 13.35
N ILE A 338 -25.95 -3.01 12.18
CA ILE A 338 -24.89 -3.75 11.50
C ILE A 338 -23.58 -3.02 11.77
N ARG A 339 -22.54 -3.71 12.22
CA ARG A 339 -21.21 -3.11 12.47
C ARG A 339 -20.15 -3.78 11.61
N ALA A 340 -19.21 -2.99 11.12
CA ALA A 340 -17.99 -3.52 10.51
C ALA A 340 -16.99 -3.94 11.58
N ARG A 341 -16.57 -5.22 11.56
CA ARG A 341 -15.51 -5.73 12.45
C ARG A 341 -14.10 -5.37 11.98
N ALA A 342 -13.95 -5.08 10.69
CA ALA A 342 -12.69 -4.66 10.11
C ALA A 342 -12.96 -3.44 9.25
N VAL A 343 -12.22 -2.36 9.52
CA VAL A 343 -12.23 -1.15 8.71
C VAL A 343 -10.79 -0.70 8.57
N SER A 344 -10.43 -0.29 7.37
CA SER A 344 -9.16 0.36 7.09
C SER A 344 -9.45 1.70 6.46
N GLY A 345 -8.62 2.70 6.73
CA GLY A 345 -8.81 4.00 6.14
C GLY A 345 -7.64 4.92 6.40
N ARG A 346 -7.49 5.89 5.50
CA ARG A 346 -6.42 6.86 5.50
C ARG A 346 -6.98 8.24 5.22
N ILE A 347 -6.55 9.21 6.01
CA ILE A 347 -6.87 10.63 5.85
C ILE A 347 -5.55 11.34 5.59
N VAL A 348 -5.44 12.01 4.46
CA VAL A 348 -4.36 12.97 4.18
C VAL A 348 -4.96 14.34 4.42
N TYR A 349 -4.65 14.95 5.56
CA TYR A 349 -5.17 16.25 5.97
C TYR A 349 -4.18 17.36 5.64
N HIS A 350 -4.62 18.44 5.00
CA HIS A 350 -3.78 19.61 4.69
C HIS A 350 -4.23 20.82 5.54
N PRO A 351 -3.55 21.14 6.67
CA PRO A 351 -4.01 22.19 7.58
C PRO A 351 -4.11 23.58 6.93
N ALA A 352 -3.16 23.92 6.07
CA ALA A 352 -3.13 25.22 5.40
C ALA A 352 -4.17 25.34 4.26
N VAL A 353 -4.54 24.22 3.63
CA VAL A 353 -5.50 24.16 2.52
C VAL A 353 -6.40 22.94 2.68
N PRO A 354 -7.39 22.98 3.60
CA PRO A 354 -8.18 21.79 3.91
C PRO A 354 -8.92 21.19 2.72
N SER A 355 -9.22 22.00 1.70
CA SER A 355 -9.81 21.57 0.41
C SER A 355 -8.96 20.58 -0.38
N SER A 356 -7.64 20.52 -0.16
CA SER A 356 -6.75 19.52 -0.76
C SER A 356 -6.69 18.21 0.03
N SER A 357 -7.38 18.11 1.16
CA SER A 357 -7.41 16.89 1.98
C SER A 357 -8.13 15.76 1.27
N ARG A 358 -7.73 14.52 1.58
CA ARG A 358 -8.30 13.30 1.00
C ARG A 358 -8.58 12.26 2.06
N VAL A 359 -9.75 11.64 1.98
CA VAL A 359 -10.23 10.57 2.85
C VAL A 359 -10.44 9.33 2.01
N THR A 360 -9.95 8.19 2.46
CA THR A 360 -10.21 6.87 1.85
C THR A 360 -10.55 5.88 2.95
N ILE A 361 -11.66 5.16 2.80
CA ILE A 361 -12.13 4.16 3.76
C ILE A 361 -12.47 2.89 2.99
N ILE A 362 -12.04 1.74 3.48
CA ILE A 362 -12.29 0.43 2.90
C ILE A 362 -12.77 -0.51 4.02
N VAL A 363 -13.91 -1.13 3.77
CA VAL A 363 -14.56 -2.11 4.65
C VAL A 363 -14.68 -3.42 3.87
N PRO A 364 -14.04 -4.52 4.32
CA PRO A 364 -14.30 -5.83 3.76
C PRO A 364 -15.77 -6.19 3.98
N ALA A 365 -16.48 -6.54 2.92
CA ALA A 365 -17.93 -6.79 2.98
C ALA A 365 -18.27 -7.99 3.89
N ASP A 366 -17.37 -8.95 3.98
CA ASP A 366 -17.47 -10.13 4.85
C ASP A 366 -17.24 -9.82 6.35
N SER A 367 -16.77 -8.62 6.68
CA SER A 367 -16.54 -8.16 8.05
C SER A 367 -17.78 -7.57 8.72
N LEU A 368 -18.86 -7.35 7.97
CA LEU A 368 -20.12 -6.82 8.50
C LEU A 368 -20.87 -7.88 9.32
N GLU A 369 -21.32 -7.48 10.50
CA GLU A 369 -22.04 -8.34 11.46
C GLU A 369 -23.24 -7.61 12.07
N VAL A 370 -24.34 -8.32 12.26
CA VAL A 370 -25.55 -7.80 12.91
C VAL A 370 -25.39 -7.92 14.44
N LEU A 371 -25.39 -6.80 15.16
CA LEU A 371 -25.09 -6.74 16.60
C LEU A 371 -26.31 -6.76 17.52
N THR A 372 -27.53 -6.71 16.99
CA THR A 372 -28.75 -6.70 17.83
C THR A 372 -28.88 -7.98 18.66
N PRO A 373 -28.86 -7.93 20.00
CA PRO A 373 -29.07 -9.11 20.85
C PRO A 373 -30.56 -9.53 20.87
N PRO A 374 -30.88 -10.81 21.17
CA PRO A 374 -29.99 -11.98 21.34
C PRO A 374 -29.75 -12.74 20.02
N ASP A 375 -28.66 -13.53 19.92
CA ASP A 375 -28.31 -14.38 18.75
C ASP A 375 -29.34 -15.51 18.51
N THR A 376 -30.47 -15.14 17.91
CA THR A 376 -31.53 -16.07 17.53
C THR A 376 -31.24 -16.69 16.16
N ALA A 377 -31.84 -17.86 15.89
CA ALA A 377 -31.81 -18.48 14.56
C ALA A 377 -32.33 -17.53 13.44
N GLU A 378 -33.11 -16.51 13.81
CA GLU A 378 -33.60 -15.47 12.92
C GLU A 378 -32.50 -14.47 12.53
N ILE A 379 -31.63 -14.06 13.46
CA ILE A 379 -30.51 -13.14 13.18
C ILE A 379 -29.44 -13.81 12.30
N ARG A 380 -29.20 -15.11 12.48
CA ARG A 380 -28.31 -15.87 11.58
C ARG A 380 -28.84 -15.91 10.15
N LYS A 381 -30.15 -16.07 9.96
CA LYS A 381 -30.80 -16.01 8.63
C LYS A 381 -30.72 -14.62 8.02
N VAL A 382 -30.93 -13.56 8.82
CA VAL A 382 -30.80 -12.17 8.34
C VAL A 382 -29.36 -11.83 7.97
N THR A 383 -28.38 -12.30 8.74
CA THR A 383 -26.96 -12.13 8.45
C THR A 383 -26.56 -12.86 7.17
N GLU A 384 -27.04 -14.10 6.99
CA GLU A 384 -26.79 -14.88 5.78
C GLU A 384 -27.42 -14.21 4.54
N ALA A 385 -28.67 -13.76 4.65
CA ALA A 385 -29.34 -13.04 3.57
C ALA A 385 -28.65 -11.71 3.23
N MET A 386 -28.18 -10.97 4.24
CA MET A 386 -27.38 -9.76 4.02
C MET A 386 -26.12 -10.09 3.20
N ARG A 387 -25.43 -11.20 3.52
CA ARG A 387 -24.20 -11.59 2.85
C ARG A 387 -24.45 -12.10 1.42
N THR A 388 -25.48 -12.90 1.23
CA THR A 388 -25.69 -13.65 -0.03
C THR A 388 -26.67 -12.98 -0.99
N GLU A 389 -27.73 -12.33 -0.49
CA GLU A 389 -28.82 -11.76 -1.28
C GLU A 389 -28.73 -10.23 -1.43
N VAL A 390 -28.13 -9.54 -0.46
CA VAL A 390 -28.07 -8.06 -0.42
C VAL A 390 -26.72 -7.53 -0.89
N LEU A 391 -25.63 -7.99 -0.27
CA LEU A 391 -24.28 -7.48 -0.54
C LEU A 391 -23.49 -8.36 -1.52
N HIS A 392 -23.94 -9.61 -1.75
CA HIS A 392 -23.24 -10.60 -2.58
C HIS A 392 -21.73 -10.66 -2.29
N VAL A 393 -21.37 -10.90 -1.02
CA VAL A 393 -19.98 -10.75 -0.51
C VAL A 393 -18.94 -11.60 -1.23
N ASP A 394 -19.36 -12.72 -1.84
CA ASP A 394 -18.47 -13.57 -2.65
C ASP A 394 -18.05 -12.90 -3.96
N GLN A 395 -18.91 -12.06 -4.53
CA GLN A 395 -18.68 -11.32 -5.77
C GLN A 395 -18.11 -9.93 -5.49
N TYR A 396 -18.60 -9.24 -4.45
CA TYR A 396 -18.21 -7.88 -4.10
C TYR A 396 -17.57 -7.88 -2.71
N ARG A 397 -16.25 -8.06 -2.68
CA ARG A 397 -15.49 -8.29 -1.45
C ARG A 397 -15.25 -7.02 -0.62
N GLU A 398 -15.37 -5.85 -1.22
CA GLU A 398 -15.01 -4.57 -0.59
C GLU A 398 -16.10 -3.52 -0.79
N ILE A 399 -16.32 -2.74 0.28
CA ILE A 399 -17.08 -1.51 0.31
C ILE A 399 -16.06 -0.38 0.48
N SER A 400 -16.12 0.64 -0.37
CA SER A 400 -15.11 1.71 -0.36
C SER A 400 -15.74 3.10 -0.39
N PHE A 401 -15.15 4.04 0.32
CA PHE A 401 -15.42 5.47 0.19
C PHE A 401 -14.13 6.21 -0.16
N VAL A 402 -14.16 7.03 -1.21
CA VAL A 402 -13.02 7.88 -1.62
C VAL A 402 -13.51 9.31 -1.79
N SER A 403 -12.95 10.26 -1.05
CA SER A 403 -13.32 11.67 -1.17
C SER A 403 -12.81 12.29 -2.47
N ASP A 404 -13.63 13.14 -3.06
CA ASP A 404 -13.26 14.06 -4.14
C ASP A 404 -12.85 15.42 -3.58
N SER A 405 -13.54 15.90 -2.55
CA SER A 405 -13.25 17.19 -1.90
C SER A 405 -13.61 17.18 -0.41
N VAL A 406 -12.92 18.05 0.35
CA VAL A 406 -13.08 18.21 1.80
C VAL A 406 -13.18 19.69 2.12
N THR A 407 -14.37 20.22 2.40
CA THR A 407 -14.54 21.65 2.69
C THR A 407 -14.76 21.89 4.19
N PRO A 408 -14.07 22.87 4.81
CA PRO A 408 -14.34 23.21 6.20
C PRO A 408 -15.77 23.75 6.35
N MET A 409 -16.44 23.39 7.44
CA MET A 409 -17.76 23.90 7.78
C MET A 409 -17.62 25.20 8.60
N GLU A 410 -18.42 26.22 8.28
CA GLU A 410 -18.35 27.55 8.94
C GLU A 410 -18.81 27.53 10.41
N GLU A 411 -19.68 26.59 10.79
CA GLU A 411 -20.19 26.41 12.16
C GLU A 411 -19.89 25.01 12.69
N GLY A 412 -19.40 24.91 13.95
CA GLY A 412 -19.39 23.66 14.72
C GLY A 412 -18.14 22.79 14.66
N GLY A 413 -17.06 23.20 14.00
CA GLY A 413 -15.78 22.46 13.97
C GLY A 413 -15.88 21.14 13.20
N GLY A 414 -15.50 21.14 11.93
CA GLY A 414 -15.61 19.95 11.09
C GLY A 414 -15.42 20.21 9.61
N PHE A 415 -15.66 19.17 8.82
CA PHE A 415 -15.54 19.17 7.37
C PHE A 415 -16.76 18.53 6.72
N ARG A 416 -17.18 19.13 5.61
CA ARG A 416 -18.08 18.51 4.65
C ARG A 416 -17.24 17.77 3.62
N VAL A 417 -17.37 16.45 3.61
CA VAL A 417 -16.61 15.56 2.72
C VAL A 417 -17.52 15.10 1.60
N HIS A 418 -17.20 15.49 0.37
CA HIS A 418 -17.85 14.95 -0.82
C HIS A 418 -17.01 13.81 -1.37
N GLY A 419 -17.63 12.68 -1.70
CA GLY A 419 -16.89 11.53 -2.21
C GLY A 419 -17.75 10.46 -2.83
N ASN A 420 -17.09 9.44 -3.35
CA ASN A 420 -17.69 8.32 -4.03
C ASN A 420 -17.74 7.11 -3.11
N LEU A 421 -18.95 6.68 -2.77
CA LEU A 421 -19.23 5.45 -2.05
C LEU A 421 -19.50 4.33 -3.05
N THR A 422 -18.85 3.19 -2.87
CA THR A 422 -19.07 1.97 -3.67
C THR A 422 -19.65 0.87 -2.80
N LEU A 423 -20.83 0.40 -3.17
CA LEU A 423 -21.55 -0.72 -2.55
C LEU A 423 -22.05 -1.66 -3.65
N ALA A 424 -21.85 -2.97 -3.51
CA ALA A 424 -22.31 -4.00 -4.47
C ALA A 424 -21.97 -3.66 -5.95
N ALA A 425 -20.73 -3.19 -6.20
CA ALA A 425 -20.21 -2.72 -7.49
C ALA A 425 -20.86 -1.48 -8.11
N GLN A 426 -21.79 -0.81 -7.41
CA GLN A 426 -22.32 0.49 -7.81
C GLN A 426 -21.62 1.59 -7.03
N THR A 427 -21.21 2.65 -7.75
CA THR A 427 -20.60 3.84 -7.15
C THR A 427 -21.56 5.02 -7.25
N ARG A 428 -21.77 5.71 -6.12
CA ARG A 428 -22.59 6.93 -6.02
C ARG A 428 -21.86 7.99 -5.23
N SER A 429 -22.01 9.23 -5.67
CA SER A 429 -21.51 10.37 -4.92
C SER A 429 -22.39 10.62 -3.70
N VAL A 430 -21.76 10.79 -2.55
CA VAL A 430 -22.39 11.08 -1.28
C VAL A 430 -21.66 12.24 -0.61
N THR A 431 -22.41 12.99 0.19
CA THR A 431 -21.86 14.07 1.02
C THR A 431 -22.01 13.68 2.47
N VAL A 432 -20.92 13.82 3.23
CA VAL A 432 -20.84 13.43 4.63
C VAL A 432 -20.34 14.62 5.44
N ASP A 433 -21.14 15.06 6.41
CA ASP A 433 -20.71 16.08 7.36
C ASP A 433 -20.01 15.39 8.53
N VAL A 434 -18.77 15.81 8.79
CA VAL A 434 -17.84 15.18 9.73
C VAL A 434 -17.42 16.19 10.77
N ARG A 435 -17.78 15.96 12.04
CA ARG A 435 -17.23 16.72 13.16
C ARG A 435 -15.84 16.20 13.47
N VAL A 436 -14.88 17.11 13.68
CA VAL A 436 -13.49 16.75 13.88
C VAL A 436 -12.91 17.47 15.10
N GLU A 437 -12.26 16.70 15.97
CA GLU A 437 -11.42 17.21 17.06
C GLU A 437 -9.97 16.88 16.75
N LEU A 438 -9.13 17.91 16.60
CA LEU A 438 -7.70 17.79 16.36
C LEU A 438 -6.94 17.85 17.69
N GLY A 439 -6.29 16.75 18.05
CA GLY A 439 -5.29 16.70 19.11
C GLY A 439 -3.87 16.93 18.57
N ALA A 440 -2.87 16.83 19.45
CA ALA A 440 -1.46 17.01 19.06
C ALA A 440 -1.01 16.00 17.98
N ASP A 441 -1.39 14.73 18.14
CA ASP A 441 -1.02 13.62 17.23
C ASP A 441 -2.22 12.79 16.78
N THR A 442 -3.45 13.17 17.16
CA THR A 442 -4.66 12.39 16.93
C THR A 442 -5.76 13.24 16.30
N LEU A 443 -6.57 12.60 15.46
CA LEU A 443 -7.76 13.19 14.88
C LEU A 443 -8.92 12.29 15.28
N ARG A 444 -9.91 12.84 15.99
CA ARG A 444 -11.17 12.17 16.25
C ARG A 444 -12.21 12.70 15.30
N ALA A 445 -12.90 11.80 14.59
CA ALA A 445 -13.93 12.15 13.63
C ALA A 445 -15.24 11.46 13.98
N ALA A 446 -16.34 12.20 13.97
CA ALA A 446 -17.67 11.63 14.15
C ALA A 446 -18.64 12.21 13.13
N GLY A 447 -19.48 11.36 12.56
CA GLY A 447 -20.45 11.79 11.57
C GLY A 447 -21.43 10.69 11.22
N GLY A 448 -22.38 11.06 10.37
CA GLY A 448 -23.35 10.12 9.85
C GLY A 448 -24.03 10.69 8.61
N PHE A 449 -24.47 9.78 7.74
CA PHE A 449 -25.18 10.13 6.51
C PHE A 449 -26.16 9.02 6.14
N SER A 450 -27.12 9.34 5.28
CA SER A 450 -28.13 8.38 4.84
C SER A 450 -28.06 8.16 3.33
N VAL A 451 -28.25 6.90 2.93
CA VAL A 451 -28.36 6.52 1.51
C VAL A 451 -29.56 5.61 1.29
N LYS A 452 -30.05 5.50 0.06
CA LYS A 452 -31.01 4.46 -0.30
C LYS A 452 -30.28 3.24 -0.84
N GLN A 453 -30.69 2.06 -0.43
CA GLN A 453 -30.13 0.80 -0.94
C GLN A 453 -30.39 0.66 -2.44
N THR A 454 -31.57 1.06 -2.90
CA THR A 454 -31.94 1.03 -4.32
C THR A 454 -31.04 1.85 -5.24
N ASP A 455 -30.42 2.93 -4.74
CA ASP A 455 -29.47 3.75 -5.53
C ASP A 455 -28.21 2.96 -5.91
N PHE A 456 -27.89 1.92 -5.14
CA PHE A 456 -26.77 1.00 -5.35
C PHE A 456 -27.20 -0.32 -6.00
N GLY A 457 -28.41 -0.39 -6.55
CA GLY A 457 -28.93 -1.61 -7.17
C GLY A 457 -29.28 -2.71 -6.17
N ILE A 458 -29.25 -2.40 -4.87
CA ILE A 458 -29.58 -3.34 -3.80
C ILE A 458 -31.10 -3.37 -3.62
N LYS A 459 -31.68 -4.57 -3.59
CA LYS A 459 -33.10 -4.76 -3.27
C LYS A 459 -33.25 -4.83 -1.74
N PRO A 460 -34.02 -3.92 -1.10
CA PRO A 460 -34.22 -3.98 0.34
C PRO A 460 -34.80 -5.32 0.77
N TYR A 461 -34.20 -5.92 1.81
CA TYR A 461 -34.56 -7.26 2.26
C TYR A 461 -36.03 -7.35 2.73
N ARG A 462 -36.69 -8.42 2.30
CA ARG A 462 -38.04 -8.81 2.74
C ARG A 462 -38.03 -10.30 3.09
N GLY A 463 -38.32 -10.65 4.34
CA GLY A 463 -38.25 -12.02 4.82
C GLY A 463 -39.19 -12.33 6.00
N GLY A 464 -39.09 -13.55 6.53
CA GLY A 464 -39.92 -14.05 7.64
C GLY A 464 -41.30 -14.59 7.21
N PRO A 465 -42.02 -15.29 8.11
CA PRO A 465 -43.37 -15.80 7.83
C PRO A 465 -44.28 -14.64 7.37
N ALA A 466 -44.91 -14.79 6.20
CA ALA A 466 -45.78 -13.79 5.57
C ALA A 466 -45.14 -12.40 5.27
N GLY A 467 -43.81 -12.29 5.20
CA GLY A 467 -43.13 -11.03 4.86
C GLY A 467 -43.17 -9.97 5.97
N THR A 468 -43.15 -10.44 7.22
CA THR A 468 -43.20 -9.67 8.48
C THR A 468 -41.90 -8.90 8.78
N VAL A 469 -40.77 -9.29 8.15
CA VAL A 469 -39.49 -8.57 8.25
C VAL A 469 -39.29 -7.76 6.98
N ARG A 470 -39.27 -6.42 7.10
CA ARG A 470 -39.05 -5.49 6.00
C ARG A 470 -37.99 -4.47 6.39
N VAL A 471 -36.87 -4.49 5.70
CA VAL A 471 -35.82 -3.48 5.86
C VAL A 471 -36.21 -2.25 5.03
N ALA A 472 -36.10 -1.07 5.64
CA ALA A 472 -36.33 0.20 4.96
C ALA A 472 -35.28 0.44 3.87
N ASP A 473 -35.71 1.01 2.75
CA ASP A 473 -34.80 1.31 1.65
C ASP A 473 -33.73 2.35 2.05
N ARG A 474 -34.10 3.34 2.86
CA ARG A 474 -33.14 4.29 3.43
C ARG A 474 -32.45 3.68 4.66
N VAL A 475 -31.12 3.67 4.64
CA VAL A 475 -30.26 3.25 5.75
C VAL A 475 -29.40 4.41 6.20
N THR A 476 -29.11 4.47 7.50
CA THR A 476 -28.22 5.49 8.09
C THR A 476 -26.90 4.84 8.42
N LEU A 477 -25.80 5.44 7.96
CA LEU A 477 -24.44 5.05 8.29
C LEU A 477 -23.91 6.05 9.31
N ASP A 478 -23.47 5.55 10.45
CA ASP A 478 -22.84 6.33 11.51
C ASP A 478 -21.41 5.86 11.72
N PHE A 479 -20.51 6.78 12.06
CA PHE A 479 -19.14 6.44 12.39
C PHE A 479 -18.58 7.33 13.51
N GLU A 480 -17.66 6.73 14.26
CA GLU A 480 -16.83 7.37 15.27
C GLU A 480 -15.42 6.82 15.10
N ALA A 481 -14.49 7.64 14.63
CA ALA A 481 -13.22 7.23 14.05
C ALA A 481 -12.01 7.85 14.76
#